data_AF-A0A946K125-F1
#
_entry.id   AF-A0A946K125-F1
#
_cell.length_a   1.000
_cell.length_b   1.000
_cell.length_c   1.000
_cell.angle_alpha   90.00
_cell.angle_beta   90.00
_cell.angle_gamma   90.00
#
_symmetry.space_group_name_H-M   'P 1'
#
loop_
_entity.id
_entity.type
_entity.pdbx_description
1 polymer ?
#
loop_
_entity_poly.entity_id
_entity_poly.type
_entity_poly.pdbx_seq_one_letter_code
_entity_poly.pdbx_strand_id
1 'polypeptide(L)'
;MVVDLPDISVNAMLAPMADCEHSWMCHGKILALDTILDNWLGPTLALLHCAACGNPALLHLVSWRGNGLAERIYAIRLVDPMARNTYLTNINRDYCDLTRKASETEALISACSQSARLVLITGPEMIVEAFSRNLFNPPVMDWQDVKTETYESWLEFLPT
;
A
#
# COMPACT_ATOMS: atom_id res chain seq x y z
N MET A 1 21.32 43.52 8.17
CA MET A 1 21.55 42.15 8.68
C MET A 1 20.28 41.38 8.36
N VAL A 2 20.25 40.73 7.19
CA VAL A 2 19.10 39.94 6.74
C VAL A 2 19.43 38.51 7.09
N VAL A 3 18.65 37.92 8.00
CA VAL A 3 18.74 36.52 8.37
C VAL A 3 17.89 35.75 7.38
N ASP A 4 18.52 35.11 6.41
CA ASP A 4 17.90 34.11 5.56
C ASP A 4 17.51 32.90 6.42
N LEU A 5 16.22 32.67 6.55
CA LEU A 5 15.66 31.43 7.08
C LEU A 5 15.65 30.40 5.94
N PRO A 6 16.19 29.18 6.14
CA PRO A 6 16.11 28.16 5.11
C PRO A 6 14.67 27.68 4.97
N ASP A 7 14.20 27.70 3.72
CA ASP A 7 12.91 27.22 3.25
C ASP A 7 12.83 25.68 3.43
N ILE A 8 12.14 25.23 4.48
CA ILE A 8 11.96 23.81 4.78
C ILE A 8 10.81 23.28 3.91
N SER A 9 11.08 23.12 2.61
CA SER A 9 10.27 22.29 1.73
C SER A 9 10.81 20.87 1.76
N VAL A 10 10.43 20.09 2.78
CA VAL A 10 10.67 18.64 2.79
C VAL A 10 9.66 17.98 1.86
N ASN A 11 9.82 18.20 0.56
CA ASN A 11 9.43 17.18 -0.40
C ASN A 11 10.47 16.07 -0.27
N ALA A 12 10.26 15.15 0.68
CA ALA A 12 10.93 13.87 0.68
C ALA A 12 10.50 13.13 -0.59
N MET A 13 11.17 13.45 -1.68
CA MET A 13 11.14 12.70 -2.91
C MET A 13 11.68 11.32 -2.52
N LEU A 14 10.76 10.37 -2.27
CA LEU A 14 11.09 8.97 -2.09
C LEU A 14 11.99 8.59 -3.26
N ALA A 15 13.29 8.47 -2.97
CA ALA A 15 14.29 8.28 -4.01
C ALA A 15 13.90 7.02 -4.78
N PRO A 16 13.84 7.06 -6.12
CA PRO A 16 13.60 5.86 -6.88
C PRO A 16 14.85 5.00 -6.71
N MET A 17 14.75 3.95 -5.88
CA MET A 17 15.66 2.80 -6.01
C MET A 17 15.26 2.08 -7.29
N ALA A 18 15.62 2.69 -8.42
CA ALA A 18 14.99 2.52 -9.74
C ALA A 18 15.28 1.17 -10.42
N ASP A 19 16.11 0.31 -9.82
CA ASP A 19 16.59 -0.91 -10.47
C ASP A 19 15.95 -2.19 -9.94
N CYS A 20 15.04 -2.10 -8.96
CA CYS A 20 14.36 -3.28 -8.44
C CYS A 20 13.05 -3.53 -9.20
N GLU A 21 12.97 -4.69 -9.86
CA GLU A 21 11.68 -5.29 -10.18
C GLU A 21 11.08 -5.84 -8.88
N HIS A 22 10.21 -5.04 -8.25
CA HIS A 22 9.68 -5.39 -6.94
C HIS A 22 8.87 -6.68 -6.98
N SER A 23 8.73 -7.35 -5.84
CA SER A 23 8.01 -8.63 -5.74
C SER A 23 6.55 -8.54 -6.22
N TRP A 24 5.92 -7.38 -6.08
CA TRP A 24 4.58 -7.09 -6.60
C TRP A 24 4.51 -6.76 -8.09
N MET A 25 5.64 -6.75 -8.77
CA MET A 25 5.77 -6.60 -10.23
C MET A 25 6.19 -7.92 -10.89
N CYS A 26 6.03 -9.04 -10.18
CA CYS A 26 6.44 -10.36 -10.64
C CYS A 26 5.27 -11.33 -10.54
N HIS A 27 4.79 -11.82 -11.68
CA HIS A 27 3.74 -12.85 -11.72
C HIS A 27 4.16 -14.11 -10.95
N GLY A 28 3.21 -14.70 -10.22
CA GLY A 28 3.41 -15.91 -9.41
C GLY A 28 4.19 -15.70 -8.10
N LYS A 29 4.56 -14.46 -7.76
CA LYS A 29 5.18 -14.16 -6.46
C LYS A 29 4.13 -13.99 -5.37
N ILE A 30 4.41 -14.57 -4.21
CA ILE A 30 3.65 -14.34 -2.97
C ILE A 30 4.15 -13.04 -2.33
N LEU A 31 3.23 -12.16 -1.96
CA LEU A 31 3.57 -10.93 -1.25
C LEU A 31 3.92 -11.20 0.22
N ALA A 32 5.07 -10.68 0.66
CA ALA A 32 5.53 -10.79 2.04
C ALA A 32 4.90 -9.70 2.91
N LEU A 33 3.76 -10.01 3.53
CA LEU A 33 3.07 -9.10 4.45
C LEU A 33 3.81 -9.00 5.80
N ASP A 34 4.07 -7.77 6.23
CA ASP A 34 4.70 -7.46 7.53
C ASP A 34 3.67 -7.32 8.64
N THR A 35 2.63 -6.53 8.40
CA THR A 35 1.65 -6.14 9.41
C THR A 35 0.32 -5.83 8.74
N ILE A 36 -0.73 -6.53 9.16
CA ILE A 36 -2.09 -6.28 8.69
C ILE A 36 -2.69 -5.17 9.56
N LEU A 37 -3.05 -4.05 8.93
CA LEU A 37 -3.59 -2.88 9.62
C LEU A 37 -5.11 -2.94 9.71
N ASP A 38 -5.75 -3.44 8.65
CA ASP A 38 -7.16 -3.75 8.57
C ASP A 38 -7.40 -5.03 7.76
N ASN A 39 -8.48 -5.76 8.09
CA ASN A 39 -8.78 -7.08 7.55
C ASN A 39 -10.28 -7.35 7.48
N TRP A 40 -10.76 -7.71 6.29
CA TRP A 40 -12.12 -8.17 6.05
C TRP A 40 -12.11 -9.33 5.05
N LEU A 41 -12.27 -10.56 5.57
CA LEU A 41 -12.09 -11.82 4.81
C LEU A 41 -10.74 -11.90 4.07
N GLY A 42 -9.75 -11.17 4.58
CA GLY A 42 -8.41 -10.99 4.01
C GLY A 42 -7.92 -9.55 4.20
N PRO A 43 -6.63 -9.28 3.93
CA PRO A 43 -6.07 -7.94 4.16
C PRO A 43 -6.76 -6.89 3.29
N THR A 44 -7.23 -5.81 3.90
CA THR A 44 -7.79 -4.63 3.21
C THR A 44 -6.80 -3.48 3.24
N LEU A 45 -5.98 -3.41 4.29
CA LEU A 45 -4.87 -2.49 4.46
C LEU A 45 -3.71 -3.22 5.16
N ALA A 46 -2.52 -3.22 4.57
CA ALA A 46 -1.37 -3.90 5.15
C ALA A 46 -0.04 -3.23 4.78
N LEU A 47 0.93 -3.35 5.68
CA LEU A 47 2.34 -3.15 5.38
C LEU A 47 2.94 -4.44 4.84
N LEU A 48 3.80 -4.30 3.85
CA LEU A 48 4.58 -5.37 3.26
C LEU A 48 5.98 -4.88 2.92
N HIS A 49 6.88 -5.79 2.61
CA HIS A 49 8.18 -5.44 2.05
C HIS A 49 8.43 -6.18 0.74
N CYS A 50 9.25 -5.59 -0.12
CA CYS A 50 9.77 -6.29 -1.27
C CYS A 50 10.79 -7.33 -0.82
N ALA A 51 10.58 -8.62 -1.14
CA ALA A 51 11.52 -9.68 -0.80
C ALA A 51 12.89 -9.56 -1.50
N ALA A 52 12.97 -8.77 -2.58
CA ALA A 52 14.22 -8.56 -3.33
C ALA A 52 15.07 -7.41 -2.77
N CYS A 53 14.49 -6.24 -2.50
CA CYS A 53 15.24 -5.06 -2.06
C CYS A 53 14.94 -4.62 -0.60
N GLY A 54 13.98 -5.25 0.07
CA GLY A 54 13.59 -4.91 1.44
C GLY A 54 12.76 -3.62 1.58
N ASN A 55 12.48 -2.90 0.48
CA ASN A 55 11.74 -1.65 0.57
C ASN A 55 10.32 -1.88 1.10
N PRO A 56 9.88 -1.11 2.11
CA PRO A 56 8.54 -1.21 2.63
C PRO A 56 7.53 -0.57 1.68
N ALA A 57 6.34 -1.14 1.66
CA ALA A 57 5.21 -0.65 0.89
C ALA A 57 3.91 -0.81 1.68
N LEU A 58 2.94 0.04 1.34
CA LEU A 58 1.57 -0.03 1.82
C LEU A 58 0.71 -0.61 0.72
N LEU A 59 -0.02 -1.67 1.07
CA LEU A 59 -1.03 -2.32 0.25
C LEU A 59 -2.41 -1.92 0.76
N HIS A 60 -3.29 -1.48 -0.14
CA HIS A 60 -4.70 -1.23 0.17
C HIS A 60 -5.61 -1.77 -0.94
N LEU A 61 -6.78 -2.24 -0.53
CA LEU A 61 -7.78 -2.80 -1.43
C LEU A 61 -8.44 -1.70 -2.26
N VAL A 62 -8.50 -1.91 -3.58
CA VAL A 62 -9.10 -0.96 -4.54
C VAL A 62 -10.44 -1.45 -5.04
N SER A 63 -10.56 -2.75 -5.30
CA SER A 63 -11.81 -3.40 -5.68
C SER A 63 -11.68 -4.91 -5.53
N TRP A 64 -12.80 -5.63 -5.56
CA TRP A 64 -12.83 -7.09 -5.54
C TRP A 64 -14.05 -7.63 -6.29
N ARG A 65 -13.98 -8.91 -6.65
CA ARG A 65 -15.14 -9.67 -7.12
C ARG A 65 -15.05 -11.14 -6.71
N GLY A 66 -16.07 -11.89 -7.11
CA GLY A 66 -16.17 -13.32 -6.88
C GLY A 66 -16.63 -13.67 -5.45
N ASN A 67 -17.08 -14.90 -5.29
CA ASN A 67 -17.54 -15.40 -3.99
C ASN A 67 -16.38 -15.39 -2.99
N GLY A 68 -16.62 -14.87 -1.79
CA GLY A 68 -15.62 -14.84 -0.72
C GLY A 68 -14.42 -13.94 -1.01
N LEU A 69 -14.57 -12.90 -1.85
CA LEU A 69 -13.48 -12.00 -2.25
C LEU A 69 -12.32 -12.74 -2.92
N ALA A 70 -12.63 -13.73 -3.78
CA ALA A 70 -11.62 -14.60 -4.39
C ALA A 70 -10.65 -13.86 -5.32
N GLU A 71 -11.10 -12.76 -5.94
CA GLU A 71 -10.28 -11.91 -6.81
C GLU A 71 -10.24 -10.49 -6.27
N ARG A 72 -9.03 -9.94 -6.10
CA ARG A 72 -8.81 -8.65 -5.46
C ARG A 72 -7.84 -7.82 -6.25
N ILE A 73 -8.18 -6.56 -6.46
CA ILE A 73 -7.29 -5.56 -7.01
C ILE A 73 -6.79 -4.72 -5.85
N TYR A 74 -5.49 -4.73 -5.64
CA TYR A 74 -4.81 -3.93 -4.66
C TYR A 74 -4.02 -2.81 -5.33
N ALA A 75 -3.79 -1.74 -4.59
CA ALA A 75 -2.80 -0.73 -4.92
C ALA A 75 -1.66 -0.77 -3.89
N ILE A 76 -0.44 -0.85 -4.41
CA ILE A 76 0.78 -0.93 -3.63
C ILE A 76 1.60 0.34 -3.88
N ARG A 77 1.86 1.10 -2.81
CA ARG A 77 2.62 2.34 -2.82
C ARG A 77 3.82 2.23 -1.90
N LEU A 78 4.96 2.76 -2.32
CA LEU A 78 6.18 2.78 -1.50
C LEU A 78 5.96 3.64 -0.24
N VAL A 79 6.57 3.21 0.85
CA VAL A 79 6.58 3.91 2.13
C VAL A 79 8.00 4.29 2.46
N ASP A 80 8.18 5.49 3.01
CA ASP A 80 9.49 5.87 3.56
C ASP A 80 9.85 4.94 4.74
N PRO A 81 11.04 4.33 4.76
CA PRO A 81 11.43 3.43 5.84
C PRO A 81 11.36 4.07 7.24
N MET A 82 11.67 5.37 7.36
CA MET A 82 11.59 6.09 8.63
C MET A 82 10.12 6.30 9.05
N ALA A 83 9.23 6.65 8.12
CA ALA A 83 7.79 6.73 8.37
C ALA A 83 7.22 5.38 8.84
N ARG A 84 7.56 4.29 8.13
CA ARG A 84 7.15 2.92 8.51
C ARG A 84 7.62 2.55 9.92
N ASN A 85 8.90 2.81 10.24
CA ASN A 85 9.45 2.47 11.55
C ASN A 85 8.86 3.32 12.69
N THR A 86 8.59 4.60 12.42
CA THR A 86 7.93 5.50 13.37
C THR A 86 6.53 4.98 13.68
N TYR A 87 5.75 4.66 12.65
CA TYR A 87 4.42 4.08 12.80
C TYR A 87 4.43 2.81 13.65
N LEU A 88 5.28 1.82 13.29
CA LEU A 88 5.38 0.56 14.03
C LEU A 88 5.77 0.78 15.50
N THR A 89 6.67 1.72 15.77
CA THR A 89 7.05 2.08 17.15
C THR A 89 5.87 2.67 17.91
N ASN A 90 5.05 3.50 17.26
CA ASN A 90 3.90 4.14 17.89
C ASN A 90 2.78 3.14 18.18
N ILE A 91 2.46 2.25 17.25
CA ILE A 91 1.37 1.27 17.44
C ILE A 91 1.74 0.10 18.37
N ASN A 92 3.03 -0.24 18.51
CA ASN A 92 3.48 -1.34 19.37
C ASN A 92 3.61 -0.95 20.85
N ARG A 93 3.60 0.33 21.18
CA ARG A 93 3.43 0.77 22.56
C ARG A 93 1.99 0.39 22.96
N ASP A 94 1.79 -0.40 24.01
CA ASP A 94 0.47 -0.94 24.39
C ASP A 94 -0.62 0.15 24.39
N TYR A 95 -1.50 0.13 23.38
CA TYR A 95 -2.61 1.09 23.26
C TYR A 95 -3.94 0.36 23.05
N CYS A 96 -4.83 0.52 24.02
CA CYS A 96 -6.28 0.27 23.85
C CYS A 96 -7.01 1.46 23.20
N ASP A 97 -6.29 2.52 22.83
CA ASP A 97 -6.85 3.73 22.23
C ASP A 97 -6.94 3.59 20.70
N LEU A 98 -8.14 3.24 20.23
CA LEU A 98 -8.45 3.08 18.82
C LEU A 98 -8.38 4.40 18.04
N THR A 99 -8.66 5.54 18.68
CA THR A 99 -8.62 6.86 18.04
C THR A 99 -7.19 7.22 17.68
N ARG A 100 -6.24 6.98 18.60
CA ARG A 100 -4.82 7.20 18.32
C ARG A 100 -4.32 6.29 17.20
N LYS A 101 -4.70 5.00 17.19
CA LYS A 101 -4.32 4.09 16.11
C LYS A 101 -4.81 4.59 14.75
N ALA A 102 -6.02 5.12 14.67
CA ALA A 102 -6.57 5.71 13.45
C ALA A 102 -5.71 6.91 12.98
N SER A 103 -5.42 7.87 13.87
CA SER A 103 -4.61 9.04 13.52
C SER A 103 -3.17 8.68 13.08
N GLU A 104 -2.53 7.71 13.73
CA GLU A 104 -1.20 7.23 13.33
C GLU A 104 -1.24 6.55 11.95
N THR A 105 -2.34 5.85 11.64
CA THR A 105 -2.53 5.17 10.35
C THR A 105 -2.77 6.19 9.23
N GLU A 106 -3.55 7.24 9.48
CA GLU A 106 -3.73 8.36 8.54
C GLU A 106 -2.41 9.09 8.25
N ALA A 107 -1.60 9.32 9.30
CA ALA A 107 -0.28 9.92 9.16
C ALA A 107 0.66 9.05 8.30
N LEU A 108 0.64 7.74 8.50
CA LEU A 108 1.38 6.79 7.67
C LEU A 108 0.93 6.83 6.21
N ILE A 109 -0.39 6.79 5.95
CA ILE A 109 -0.95 6.86 4.60
C ILE A 109 -0.52 8.16 3.90
N SER A 110 -0.55 9.28 4.63
CA SER A 110 -0.15 10.59 4.11
C SER A 110 1.35 10.68 3.78
N ALA A 111 2.18 9.87 4.44
CA ALA A 111 3.62 9.78 4.19
C ALA A 111 3.98 8.81 3.04
N CYS A 112 3.02 8.08 2.49
CA CYS A 112 3.26 7.16 1.38
C CYS A 112 3.47 7.90 0.06
N SER A 113 4.13 7.24 -0.90
CA SER A 113 4.16 7.68 -2.30
C SER A 113 2.73 7.89 -2.82
N GLN A 114 2.50 9.00 -3.53
CA GLN A 114 1.24 9.25 -4.22
C GLN A 114 1.04 8.32 -5.42
N SER A 115 2.11 7.76 -5.97
CA SER A 115 2.04 6.78 -7.04
C SER A 115 2.00 5.35 -6.49
N ALA A 116 1.08 4.56 -7.01
CA ALA A 116 0.86 3.16 -6.69
C ALA A 116 0.85 2.28 -7.94
N ARG A 117 1.29 1.03 -7.79
CA ARG A 117 1.08 -0.04 -8.77
C ARG A 117 -0.22 -0.77 -8.44
N LEU A 118 -1.05 -1.02 -9.44
CA LEU A 118 -2.18 -1.93 -9.28
C LEU A 118 -1.70 -3.36 -9.40
N VAL A 119 -2.26 -4.25 -8.61
CA VAL A 119 -1.91 -5.66 -8.58
C VAL A 119 -3.18 -6.49 -8.43
N LEU A 120 -3.37 -7.45 -9.34
CA LEU A 120 -4.37 -8.48 -9.21
C LEU A 120 -3.82 -9.61 -8.34
N ILE A 121 -4.59 -9.97 -7.33
CA ILE A 121 -4.31 -11.07 -6.44
C ILE A 121 -5.51 -12.01 -6.45
N THR A 122 -5.24 -13.31 -6.57
CA THR A 122 -6.26 -14.35 -6.44
C THR A 122 -5.97 -15.27 -5.27
N GLY A 123 -7.03 -15.69 -4.60
CA GLY A 123 -6.95 -16.59 -3.45
C GLY A 123 -6.36 -15.96 -2.18
N PRO A 124 -6.32 -16.73 -1.08
CA PRO A 124 -5.85 -16.26 0.22
C PRO A 124 -4.32 -16.13 0.34
N GLU A 125 -3.59 -16.72 -0.61
CA GLU A 125 -2.12 -16.84 -0.54
C GLU A 125 -1.38 -15.58 -1.00
N MET A 126 -2.09 -14.51 -1.39
CA MET A 126 -1.51 -13.24 -1.83
C MET A 126 -0.56 -13.39 -3.03
N ILE A 127 -0.91 -14.28 -3.96
CA ILE A 127 -0.16 -14.50 -5.20
C ILE A 127 -0.49 -13.40 -6.21
N VAL A 128 0.56 -12.81 -6.78
CA VAL A 128 0.45 -11.79 -7.84
C VAL A 128 0.09 -12.47 -9.17
N GLU A 129 -1.11 -12.21 -9.67
CA GLU A 129 -1.56 -12.71 -10.98
C GLU A 129 -1.28 -11.71 -12.11
N ALA A 130 -1.45 -10.42 -11.84
CA ALA A 130 -1.18 -9.37 -12.82
C ALA A 130 -0.78 -8.08 -12.10
N PHE A 131 -0.12 -7.17 -12.81
CA PHE A 131 0.28 -5.87 -12.27
C PHE A 131 0.31 -4.81 -13.35
N SER A 132 0.00 -3.57 -12.98
CA SER A 132 -0.12 -2.49 -13.96
C SER A 132 1.23 -1.96 -14.45
N ARG A 133 1.32 -1.68 -15.75
CA ARG A 133 2.49 -1.00 -16.35
C ARG A 133 2.53 0.51 -16.08
N ASN A 134 1.38 1.11 -15.81
CA ASN A 134 1.28 2.51 -15.39
C ASN A 134 1.18 2.62 -13.86
N LEU A 135 1.45 3.83 -13.36
CA LEU A 135 1.26 4.21 -11.96
C LEU A 135 -0.07 4.96 -11.82
N PHE A 136 -0.74 4.75 -10.69
CA PHE A 136 -2.05 5.31 -10.38
C PHE A 136 -2.04 5.93 -8.97
N ASN A 137 -3.08 6.68 -8.62
CA ASN A 137 -3.28 7.17 -7.25
C ASN A 137 -4.72 6.91 -6.79
N PRO A 138 -5.15 5.64 -6.68
CA PRO A 138 -6.45 5.35 -6.07
C PRO A 138 -6.42 5.77 -4.60
N PRO A 139 -7.49 6.39 -4.08
CA PRO A 139 -7.56 6.76 -2.69
C PRO A 139 -7.54 5.51 -1.80
N VAL A 140 -6.87 5.62 -0.65
CA VAL A 140 -7.01 4.65 0.43
C VAL A 140 -8.34 4.91 1.11
N MET A 141 -9.18 3.90 1.21
CA MET A 141 -10.53 3.98 1.79
C MET A 141 -10.81 2.76 2.65
N ASP A 142 -11.77 2.88 3.55
CA ASP A 142 -12.26 1.74 4.31
C ASP A 142 -12.91 0.72 3.39
N TRP A 143 -12.83 -0.55 3.74
CA TRP A 143 -13.35 -1.64 2.90
C TRP A 143 -14.86 -1.49 2.62
N GLN A 144 -15.60 -0.82 3.51
CA GLN A 144 -17.03 -0.56 3.35
C GLN A 144 -17.36 0.40 2.21
N ASP A 145 -16.43 1.30 1.88
CA ASP A 145 -16.60 2.33 0.85
C ASP A 145 -16.09 1.89 -0.52
N VAL A 146 -15.37 0.77 -0.57
CA VAL A 146 -14.86 0.21 -1.82
C VAL A 146 -16.00 -0.33 -2.67
N LYS A 147 -15.99 0.08 -3.93
CA LYS A 147 -17.04 -0.20 -4.91
C LYS A 147 -16.69 -1.40 -5.77
N THR A 148 -17.42 -2.49 -5.62
CA THR A 148 -17.23 -3.71 -6.43
C THR A 148 -17.59 -3.51 -7.90
N GLU A 149 -18.52 -2.59 -8.19
CA GLU A 149 -18.90 -2.24 -9.56
C GLU A 149 -17.76 -1.60 -10.36
N THR A 150 -16.71 -1.11 -9.69
CA THR A 150 -15.53 -0.54 -10.36
C THR A 150 -14.50 -1.60 -10.77
N TYR A 151 -14.69 -2.87 -10.41
CA TYR A 151 -13.72 -3.93 -10.63
C TYR A 151 -13.28 -4.06 -12.09
N GLU A 152 -14.24 -4.14 -13.02
CA GLU A 152 -13.93 -4.30 -14.45
C GLU A 152 -13.14 -3.10 -14.99
N SER A 153 -13.48 -1.88 -14.54
CA SER A 153 -12.77 -0.67 -14.91
C SER A 153 -11.32 -0.68 -14.42
N TRP A 154 -11.05 -1.25 -13.24
CA TRP A 154 -9.68 -1.40 -12.75
C TRP A 154 -8.92 -2.53 -13.45
N LEU A 155 -9.63 -3.61 -13.81
CA LEU A 155 -9.06 -4.76 -14.50
C LEU A 155 -8.47 -4.39 -15.87
N GLU A 156 -9.07 -3.42 -16.57
CA GLU A 156 -8.54 -2.91 -17.86
C GLU A 156 -7.10 -2.38 -17.80
N PHE A 157 -6.63 -1.98 -16.61
CA PHE A 157 -5.25 -1.49 -16.41
C PHE A 157 -4.24 -2.59 -16.08
N LEU A 158 -4.70 -3.83 -15.91
CA LEU A 158 -3.90 -4.99 -15.57
C LEU A 158 -3.74 -5.85 -16.84
N PRO A 159 -2.54 -5.89 -17.45
CA PRO A 159 -2.29 -6.75 -18.59
C PRO A 159 -2.46 -8.21 -18.15
N THR A 160 -3.39 -8.91 -18.82
CA THR A 160 -3.58 -10.36 -18.72
C THR A 160 -2.49 -11.13 -19.46
#